data_AF-A0A0G1V535-F1
#
_entry.id   AF-A0A0G1V535-F1
#
_cell.length_a   1.000
_cell.length_b   1.000
_cell.length_c   1.000
_cell.angle_alpha   90.00
_cell.angle_beta   90.00
_cell.angle_gamma   90.00
#
_symmetry.space_group_name_H-M   'P 1'
#
loop_
_entity.id
_entity.type
_entity.pdbx_description
1 polymer ?
#
loop_
_entity_poly.entity_id
_entity_poly.type
_entity_poly.pdbx_seq_one_letter_code
_entity_poly.pdbx_strand_id
1 'polypeptide(L)'
;MVIINNINNQLAKLRRIPLWYYLGAIGCLLVVWYVLSFVVKHPVEFSYANATCTNRLTVLPQLHKSSTKAPFDIKLDQGIDWLYATRACVEPTKQPEPGTQYVSVAPLGGLLFRQQFAIDVPKAPAVDTKIFDKPLSVTQAATIPLDDQDDTHEYRLEVATKNVICTPKKKTLACDVSSLELAQGKKYPLTLIRAFKDTKKTLVKKTITTLPAVTLKQSSIQPGEVVYAKPKEFTMTMDKSLVRVKAELVAQGDTKKKLPIEMTVDEDAGTIRVRTDEELERNRAFELRLTSAEAQDGSGLDGVVNIPFRTSGGPEPSDVSARGNDVDPGSTAVITFDQEISQEQDIAKYVKVTGAEAQISRTANQLNIALVNAPKCADITIAIEKGFTSKYDIPREKSWQHSFRTKCYTLSTIGYSTNGRPITAYHFGNGGEAILFVGGIHGSEQSSSLILHDLIDDLNVNAKDIPASRQIVVVPTLNPDGYAAGARNNANNVNLNRNFATNDWQTDLLDTNGEVKGGGGPEPMSEPETRAIAALSSQLQPRFVLSYHAVGSVVIGNLAGDANSQAASYAATVGYSNGTGRDAEIFDYAISGTYDDWLAQKLGVGSMIVELGSYTYRNYSHHKPAMWRVITN
;
A
#
# COMPACT_ATOMS: atom_id res chain seq x y z
N MET A 1 -110.06 20.38 39.78
CA MET A 1 -111.01 20.25 38.64
C MET A 1 -111.30 21.57 37.90
N VAL A 2 -111.14 22.76 38.49
CA VAL A 2 -111.48 24.04 37.83
C VAL A 2 -110.42 24.54 36.81
N ILE A 3 -109.14 24.22 37.00
CA ILE A 3 -108.05 24.65 36.10
C ILE A 3 -108.03 23.86 34.78
N ILE A 4 -108.35 22.56 34.82
CA ILE A 4 -108.39 21.68 33.63
C ILE A 4 -109.54 22.05 32.70
N ASN A 5 -110.71 22.45 33.23
CA ASN A 5 -111.83 22.91 32.41
C ASN A 5 -111.57 24.26 31.71
N ASN A 6 -110.77 25.15 32.32
CA ASN A 6 -110.45 26.45 31.72
C ASN A 6 -109.44 26.31 30.57
N ILE A 7 -108.49 25.37 30.69
CA ILE A 7 -107.54 25.03 29.61
C ILE A 7 -108.25 24.33 28.45
N ASN A 8 -109.18 23.40 28.73
CA ASN A 8 -109.97 22.74 27.69
C ASN A 8 -110.89 23.71 26.91
N ASN A 9 -111.46 24.72 27.57
CA ASN A 9 -112.26 25.74 26.88
C ASN A 9 -111.44 26.70 26.02
N GLN A 10 -110.18 26.98 26.38
CA GLN A 10 -109.28 27.79 25.54
C GLN A 10 -108.72 26.98 24.36
N LEU A 11 -108.42 25.68 24.55
CA LEU A 11 -108.03 24.77 23.47
C LEU A 11 -109.18 24.50 22.47
N ALA A 12 -110.44 24.49 22.93
CA ALA A 12 -111.61 24.39 22.06
C ALA A 12 -111.80 25.63 21.16
N LYS A 13 -111.38 26.83 21.60
CA LYS A 13 -111.35 28.04 20.77
C LYS A 13 -110.26 27.98 19.69
N LEU A 14 -109.09 27.42 20.01
CA LEU A 14 -108.00 27.20 19.06
C LEU A 14 -108.38 26.18 17.96
N ARG A 15 -109.21 25.17 18.25
CA ARG A 15 -109.72 24.20 17.25
C ARG A 15 -110.69 24.77 16.21
N ARG A 16 -111.23 25.99 16.40
CA ARG A 16 -112.13 26.66 15.43
C ARG A 16 -111.41 27.58 14.44
N ILE A 17 -110.09 27.73 14.56
CA ILE A 17 -109.30 28.52 13.62
C ILE A 17 -109.00 27.64 12.40
N PRO A 18 -109.39 28.05 11.18
CA PRO A 18 -109.10 27.30 9.96
C PRO A 18 -107.61 26.97 9.80
N LEU A 19 -107.28 25.78 9.30
CA LEU A 19 -105.90 25.30 9.10
C LEU A 19 -105.03 26.32 8.33
N TRP A 20 -105.61 27.11 7.43
CA TRP A 20 -104.90 28.14 6.66
C TRP A 20 -104.37 29.32 7.49
N TYR A 21 -104.96 29.63 8.65
CA TYR A 21 -104.40 30.62 9.58
C TYR A 21 -103.22 30.05 10.38
N TYR A 22 -103.23 28.76 10.72
CA TYR A 22 -102.05 28.08 11.30
C TYR A 22 -100.93 27.97 10.28
N LEU A 23 -101.24 27.57 9.04
CA LEU A 23 -100.28 27.55 7.94
C LEU A 23 -99.78 28.95 7.59
N GLY A 24 -100.62 29.98 7.68
CA GLY A 24 -100.24 31.38 7.49
C GLY A 24 -99.38 31.94 8.61
N ALA A 25 -99.66 31.58 9.87
CA ALA A 25 -98.85 31.95 11.03
C ALA A 25 -97.50 31.21 11.05
N ILE A 26 -97.49 29.92 10.70
CA ILE A 26 -96.26 29.12 10.50
C ILE A 26 -95.47 29.68 9.31
N GLY A 27 -96.13 30.01 8.21
CA GLY A 27 -95.52 30.66 7.04
C GLY A 27 -94.89 32.01 7.39
N CYS A 28 -95.59 32.87 8.15
CA CYS A 28 -95.04 34.13 8.65
C CYS A 28 -93.87 33.91 9.61
N LEU A 29 -93.95 32.95 10.53
CA LEU A 29 -92.85 32.59 11.44
C LEU A 29 -91.63 32.06 10.67
N LEU A 30 -91.84 31.25 9.64
CA LEU A 30 -90.78 30.73 8.77
C LEU A 30 -90.15 31.86 7.93
N VAL A 31 -90.95 32.80 7.42
CA VAL A 31 -90.44 33.98 6.72
C VAL A 31 -89.67 34.90 7.67
N VAL A 32 -90.17 35.15 8.88
CA VAL A 32 -89.46 35.95 9.90
C VAL A 32 -88.17 35.26 10.34
N TRP A 33 -88.19 33.94 10.57
CA TRP A 33 -87.01 33.15 10.90
C TRP A 33 -85.98 33.14 9.76
N TYR A 34 -86.45 33.00 8.52
CA TYR A 34 -85.62 33.08 7.32
C TYR A 34 -85.02 34.49 7.13
N VAL A 35 -85.81 35.56 7.34
CA VAL A 35 -85.34 36.95 7.28
C VAL A 35 -84.32 37.25 8.39
N LEU A 36 -84.58 36.80 9.63
CA LEU A 36 -83.62 36.90 10.75
C LEU A 36 -82.32 36.13 10.46
N SER A 37 -82.39 35.03 9.70
CA SER A 37 -81.22 34.25 9.30
C SER A 37 -80.24 35.03 8.39
N PHE A 38 -80.67 36.14 7.76
CA PHE A 38 -79.84 37.03 6.95
C PHE A 38 -79.25 38.22 7.71
N VAL A 39 -79.74 38.50 8.93
CA VAL A 39 -79.26 39.62 9.75
C VAL A 39 -78.14 39.18 10.70
N VAL A 40 -78.17 37.92 11.16
CA VAL A 40 -77.15 37.37 12.06
C VAL A 40 -75.95 36.89 11.27
N LYS A 41 -74.77 37.41 11.63
CA LYS A 41 -73.48 36.94 11.12
C LYS A 41 -73.16 35.57 11.73
N HIS A 42 -72.87 34.58 10.90
CA HIS A 42 -72.53 33.23 11.36
C HIS A 42 -71.02 33.14 11.59
N PRO A 43 -70.55 32.96 12.83
CA PRO A 43 -69.14 32.76 13.09
C PRO A 43 -68.71 31.38 12.58
N VAL A 44 -67.58 31.33 11.89
CA VAL A 44 -66.94 30.10 11.44
C VAL A 44 -65.46 30.20 11.76
N GLU A 45 -64.92 29.25 12.51
CA GLU A 45 -63.50 29.19 12.84
C GLU A 45 -62.75 28.44 11.73
N PHE A 46 -61.79 29.12 11.09
CA PHE A 46 -61.02 28.51 10.00
C PHE A 46 -59.97 27.54 10.52
N SER A 47 -59.94 26.33 9.98
CA SER A 47 -58.92 25.32 10.25
C SER A 47 -57.96 25.17 9.07
N TYR A 48 -56.66 25.21 9.35
CA TYR A 48 -55.62 24.86 8.39
C TYR A 48 -55.45 23.36 8.19
N ALA A 49 -55.97 22.54 9.12
CA ALA A 49 -55.76 21.09 9.17
C ALA A 49 -56.88 20.29 8.51
N ASN A 50 -58.10 20.84 8.43
CA ASN A 50 -59.28 20.13 7.92
C ASN A 50 -60.20 21.09 7.16
N ALA A 51 -61.13 20.53 6.38
CA ALA A 51 -62.18 21.31 5.75
C ALA A 51 -62.98 22.09 6.80
N THR A 52 -63.04 23.41 6.64
CA THR A 52 -63.77 24.31 7.54
C THR A 52 -65.23 24.36 7.11
N CYS A 53 -66.14 23.70 7.84
CA CYS A 53 -67.55 23.66 7.49
C CYS A 53 -68.46 23.96 8.69
N THR A 54 -69.62 24.56 8.41
CA THR A 54 -70.67 24.83 9.40
C THR A 54 -72.02 24.32 8.92
N ASN A 55 -72.89 23.94 9.85
CA ASN A 55 -74.24 23.48 9.54
C ASN A 55 -75.10 24.69 9.18
N ARG A 56 -75.56 24.73 7.93
CA ARG A 56 -76.35 25.83 7.39
C ARG A 56 -77.35 25.34 6.37
N LEU A 57 -78.64 25.45 6.70
CA LEU A 57 -79.71 25.23 5.74
C LEU A 57 -79.80 26.41 4.76
N THR A 58 -79.60 26.13 3.47
CA THR A 58 -79.75 27.09 2.38
C THR A 58 -80.65 26.48 1.30
N VAL A 59 -81.69 27.19 0.90
CA VAL A 59 -82.68 26.75 -0.09
C VAL A 59 -82.24 27.22 -1.48
N LEU A 60 -82.39 26.37 -2.50
CA LEU A 60 -81.92 26.59 -3.89
C LEU A 60 -80.41 26.97 -3.96
N PRO A 61 -79.49 26.15 -3.42
CA PRO A 61 -78.09 26.55 -3.23
C PRO A 61 -77.35 26.85 -4.54
N GLN A 62 -77.77 26.29 -5.69
CA GLN A 62 -77.21 26.63 -7.00
C GLN A 62 -77.44 28.08 -7.44
N LEU A 63 -78.48 28.74 -6.91
CA LEU A 63 -78.72 30.15 -7.20
C LEU A 63 -77.81 31.05 -6.36
N HIS A 64 -77.20 30.53 -5.30
CA HIS A 64 -76.38 31.31 -4.40
C HIS A 64 -74.95 31.45 -4.93
N LYS A 65 -74.43 32.68 -4.92
CA LYS A 65 -73.02 32.96 -5.25
C LYS A 65 -72.38 33.75 -4.12
N SER A 66 -71.14 33.40 -3.81
CA SER A 66 -70.31 34.16 -2.88
C SER A 66 -69.91 35.51 -3.50
N SER A 67 -69.70 36.50 -2.66
CA SER A 67 -69.23 37.82 -3.09
C SER A 67 -67.85 37.73 -3.75
N THR A 68 -67.74 38.19 -5.00
CA THR A 68 -66.54 38.04 -5.86
C THR A 68 -65.28 38.76 -5.37
N LYS A 69 -65.40 39.67 -4.39
CA LYS A 69 -64.27 40.41 -3.81
C LYS A 69 -63.73 39.81 -2.50
N ALA A 70 -64.39 38.79 -1.95
CA ALA A 70 -63.96 38.16 -0.70
C ALA A 70 -62.79 37.18 -0.93
N PRO A 71 -61.88 37.03 0.04
CA PRO A 71 -60.74 36.09 0.00
C PRO A 71 -61.11 34.63 0.26
N PHE A 72 -62.39 34.36 0.54
CA PHE A 72 -62.97 33.03 0.72
C PHE A 72 -64.19 32.86 -0.19
N ASP A 73 -64.39 31.64 -0.64
CA ASP A 73 -65.63 31.16 -1.26
C ASP A 73 -66.37 30.27 -0.25
N ILE A 74 -67.70 30.24 -0.35
CA ILE A 74 -68.54 29.36 0.44
C ILE A 74 -69.15 28.32 -0.48
N LYS A 75 -68.70 27.09 -0.32
CA LYS A 75 -69.27 25.93 -0.99
C LYS A 75 -70.42 25.39 -0.17
N LEU A 76 -71.62 25.43 -0.75
CA LEU A 76 -72.81 24.85 -0.15
C LEU A 76 -72.92 23.40 -0.59
N ASP A 77 -72.94 22.47 0.36
CA ASP A 77 -73.00 21.04 0.09
C ASP A 77 -73.87 20.30 1.14
N GLN A 78 -73.89 18.97 1.02
CA GLN A 78 -74.76 18.07 1.80
C GLN A 78 -76.26 18.42 1.70
N GLY A 79 -76.92 17.89 0.67
CA GLY A 79 -78.35 18.05 0.45
C GLY A 79 -78.77 17.60 -0.94
N ILE A 80 -79.84 18.19 -1.47
CA ILE A 80 -80.28 18.02 -2.86
C ILE A 80 -79.94 19.32 -3.59
N ASP A 81 -78.91 19.30 -4.44
CA ASP A 81 -78.27 20.49 -5.03
C ASP A 81 -79.24 21.53 -5.63
N TRP A 82 -80.35 21.11 -6.23
CA TRP A 82 -81.31 22.04 -6.81
C TRP A 82 -82.32 22.61 -5.80
N LEU A 83 -82.49 21.97 -4.63
CA LEU A 83 -83.55 22.26 -3.66
C LEU A 83 -83.03 22.83 -2.34
N TYR A 84 -82.03 22.20 -1.71
CA TYR A 84 -81.44 22.67 -0.46
C TYR A 84 -80.04 22.09 -0.19
N ALA A 85 -79.22 22.82 0.54
CA ALA A 85 -77.98 22.35 1.18
C ALA A 85 -78.07 22.53 2.70
N THR A 86 -77.40 21.69 3.47
CA THR A 86 -77.38 21.74 4.94
C THR A 86 -76.02 22.05 5.52
N ARG A 87 -74.99 22.13 4.68
CA ARG A 87 -73.62 22.44 5.08
C ARG A 87 -73.05 23.53 4.19
N ALA A 88 -72.29 24.42 4.82
CA ALA A 88 -71.54 25.48 4.16
C ALA A 88 -70.07 25.33 4.54
N CYS A 89 -69.22 25.06 3.55
CA CYS A 89 -67.78 24.92 3.70
C CYS A 89 -67.05 26.15 3.18
N VAL A 90 -66.05 26.60 3.92
CA VAL A 90 -65.20 27.74 3.59
C VAL A 90 -64.01 27.25 2.79
N GLU A 91 -63.83 27.75 1.57
CA GLU A 91 -62.68 27.47 0.71
C GLU A 91 -61.88 28.76 0.46
N PRO A 92 -60.59 28.81 0.81
CA PRO A 92 -59.77 30.00 0.55
C PRO A 92 -59.53 30.18 -0.95
N THR A 93 -59.88 31.35 -1.48
CA THR A 93 -59.57 31.71 -2.88
C THR A 93 -58.25 32.46 -2.98
N LYS A 94 -57.89 33.21 -1.94
CA LYS A 94 -56.62 33.92 -1.73
C LYS A 94 -55.95 33.46 -0.44
N GLN A 95 -54.69 33.88 -0.22
CA GLN A 95 -53.95 33.63 1.02
C GLN A 95 -54.79 34.05 2.25
N PRO A 96 -55.12 33.12 3.17
CA PRO A 96 -55.80 33.47 4.41
C PRO A 96 -54.94 34.41 5.26
N GLU A 97 -55.51 35.55 5.68
CA GLU A 97 -54.85 36.53 6.56
C GLU A 97 -55.49 36.49 7.96
N PRO A 98 -54.70 36.53 9.05
CA PRO A 98 -55.25 36.41 10.39
C PRO A 98 -56.27 37.50 10.73
N GLY A 99 -57.31 37.14 11.47
CA GLY A 99 -58.41 38.01 11.89
C GLY A 99 -59.75 37.64 11.26
N THR A 100 -60.81 38.35 11.66
CA THR A 100 -62.16 38.07 11.19
C THR A 100 -62.41 38.65 9.80
N GLN A 101 -62.65 37.78 8.83
CA GLN A 101 -62.96 38.14 7.45
C GLN A 101 -64.42 37.86 7.15
N TYR A 102 -65.01 38.67 6.27
CA TYR A 102 -66.42 38.56 5.94
C TYR A 102 -66.59 38.10 4.50
N VAL A 103 -67.34 37.02 4.32
CA VAL A 103 -67.86 36.60 3.02
C VAL A 103 -69.38 36.55 3.10
N SER A 104 -70.04 37.03 2.05
CA SER A 104 -71.48 36.93 1.96
C SER A 104 -71.90 36.07 0.79
N VAL A 105 -72.92 35.25 1.02
CA VAL A 105 -73.55 34.41 0.01
C VAL A 105 -74.96 34.95 -0.23
N ALA A 106 -75.32 35.21 -1.48
CA ALA A 106 -76.65 35.71 -1.85
C ALA A 106 -77.17 35.05 -3.13
N PRO A 107 -78.50 34.95 -3.30
CA PRO A 107 -79.10 34.58 -4.58
C PRO A 107 -78.61 35.49 -5.70
N LEU A 108 -78.11 34.90 -6.79
CA LEU A 108 -77.53 35.54 -7.96
C LEU A 108 -76.39 36.53 -7.65
N GLY A 109 -75.82 36.50 -6.43
CA GLY A 109 -74.80 37.46 -5.98
C GLY A 109 -75.34 38.88 -5.69
N GLY A 110 -76.66 39.03 -5.52
CA GLY A 110 -77.33 40.32 -5.41
C GLY A 110 -77.11 41.09 -4.10
N LEU A 111 -77.77 42.26 -3.98
CA LEU A 111 -77.71 43.15 -2.81
C LEU A 111 -78.70 42.77 -1.68
N LEU A 112 -79.68 41.92 -1.96
CA LEU A 112 -80.74 41.50 -1.04
C LEU A 112 -80.49 40.06 -0.56
N PHE A 113 -80.95 39.74 0.66
CA PHE A 113 -80.88 38.39 1.25
C PHE A 113 -79.44 37.81 1.32
N ARG A 114 -78.51 38.62 1.84
CA ARG A 114 -77.11 38.23 2.03
C ARG A 114 -76.92 37.47 3.33
N GLN A 115 -76.51 36.21 3.24
CA GLN A 115 -76.03 35.47 4.41
C GLN A 115 -74.57 35.86 4.63
N GLN A 116 -74.26 36.42 5.80
CA GLN A 116 -72.89 36.82 6.14
C GLN A 116 -72.23 35.76 7.02
N PHE A 117 -71.05 35.31 6.61
CA PHE A 117 -70.16 34.46 7.39
C PHE A 117 -69.01 35.31 7.90
N ALA A 118 -68.80 35.28 9.21
CA ALA A 118 -67.65 35.87 9.88
C ALA A 118 -66.62 34.76 10.09
N ILE A 119 -65.67 34.66 9.16
CA ILE A 119 -64.62 33.64 9.18
C ILE A 119 -63.51 34.16 10.07
N ASP A 120 -63.37 33.58 11.25
CA ASP A 120 -62.25 33.89 12.14
C ASP A 120 -61.04 33.07 11.73
N VAL A 121 -60.05 33.75 11.15
CA VAL A 121 -58.83 33.11 10.64
C VAL A 121 -57.77 33.17 11.74
N PRO A 122 -57.36 32.04 12.33
CA PRO A 122 -56.27 32.04 13.29
C PRO A 122 -54.94 32.38 12.60
N LYS A 123 -53.90 32.62 13.38
CA LYS A 123 -52.55 32.75 12.80
C LYS A 123 -52.19 31.43 12.11
N ALA A 124 -51.65 31.52 10.90
CA ALA A 124 -51.16 30.34 10.18
C ALA A 124 -50.12 29.59 11.05
N PRO A 125 -50.09 28.24 11.02
CA PRO A 125 -49.22 27.45 11.88
C PRO A 125 -47.78 27.94 11.84
N ALA A 126 -47.10 28.04 12.97
CA ALA A 126 -45.69 28.40 13.04
C ALA A 126 -44.82 27.16 12.75
N VAL A 127 -43.71 27.39 12.04
CA VAL A 127 -42.71 26.35 11.79
C VAL A 127 -41.58 26.49 12.80
N ASP A 128 -41.18 25.39 13.45
CA ASP A 128 -39.98 25.39 14.27
C ASP A 128 -38.73 25.36 13.38
N THR A 129 -38.07 26.51 13.27
CA THR A 129 -36.89 26.69 12.43
C THR A 129 -35.58 26.28 13.12
N LYS A 130 -35.62 25.89 14.40
CA LYS A 130 -34.42 25.49 15.16
C LYS A 130 -33.77 24.22 14.62
N ILE A 131 -34.52 23.38 13.90
CA ILE A 131 -33.96 22.20 13.25
C ILE A 131 -32.83 22.55 12.28
N PHE A 132 -32.90 23.72 11.65
CA PHE A 132 -31.87 24.19 10.71
C PHE A 132 -30.63 24.79 11.39
N ASP A 133 -30.62 24.88 12.73
CA ASP A 133 -29.43 25.27 13.49
C ASP A 133 -28.47 24.08 13.67
N LYS A 134 -28.94 22.85 13.43
CA LYS A 134 -28.13 21.63 13.41
C LYS A 134 -27.75 21.25 11.98
N PRO A 135 -26.66 20.48 11.78
CA PRO A 135 -26.32 19.97 10.47
C PRO A 135 -27.44 19.09 9.87
N LEU A 136 -27.65 19.24 8.57
CA LEU A 136 -28.69 18.53 7.83
C LEU A 136 -28.19 17.16 7.37
N SER A 137 -28.97 16.10 7.63
CA SER A 137 -28.74 14.78 7.02
C SER A 137 -29.03 14.81 5.53
N VAL A 138 -28.21 14.10 4.76
CA VAL A 138 -28.42 13.92 3.30
C VAL A 138 -29.00 12.56 2.96
N THR A 139 -29.12 11.63 3.93
CA THR A 139 -29.66 10.28 3.73
C THR A 139 -31.06 10.11 4.30
N GLN A 140 -31.44 10.93 5.29
CA GLN A 140 -32.72 10.87 5.97
C GLN A 140 -33.60 12.08 5.62
N ALA A 141 -34.92 11.89 5.67
CA ALA A 141 -35.87 12.98 5.45
C ALA A 141 -35.79 14.02 6.58
N ALA A 142 -35.76 15.30 6.22
CA ALA A 142 -35.85 16.38 7.19
C ALA A 142 -37.28 16.45 7.73
N THR A 143 -37.42 16.25 9.05
CA THR A 143 -38.72 16.32 9.73
C THR A 143 -38.85 17.66 10.45
N ILE A 144 -39.58 18.60 9.87
CA ILE A 144 -39.71 19.96 10.38
C ILE A 144 -40.99 20.07 11.24
N PRO A 145 -40.90 20.36 12.54
CA PRO A 145 -42.08 20.49 13.39
C PRO A 145 -42.94 21.72 13.06
N LEU A 146 -44.24 21.56 13.22
CA LEU A 146 -45.24 22.62 13.20
C LEU A 146 -45.93 22.70 14.57
N ASP A 147 -46.36 23.88 15.00
CA ASP A 147 -47.19 24.02 16.21
C ASP A 147 -48.60 23.43 16.01
N ASP A 148 -49.11 23.47 14.78
CA ASP A 148 -50.35 22.84 14.35
C ASP A 148 -50.30 22.29 12.91
N GLN A 149 -51.25 21.44 12.54
CA GLN A 149 -51.30 20.84 11.19
C GLN A 149 -51.69 21.88 10.13
N ASP A 150 -51.07 21.78 8.95
CA ASP A 150 -51.30 22.67 7.81
C ASP A 150 -51.39 21.89 6.50
N ASP A 151 -52.62 21.63 6.08
CA ASP A 151 -52.95 20.99 4.81
C ASP A 151 -53.38 22.03 3.75
N THR A 152 -53.41 23.31 4.13
CA THR A 152 -53.83 24.41 3.25
C THR A 152 -52.68 24.93 2.40
N HIS A 153 -51.44 24.90 2.93
CA HIS A 153 -50.27 25.42 2.23
C HIS A 153 -49.36 24.32 1.68
N GLU A 154 -48.72 24.59 0.54
CA GLU A 154 -47.58 23.81 0.06
C GLU A 154 -46.29 24.32 0.73
N TYR A 155 -45.46 23.39 1.18
CA TYR A 155 -44.15 23.69 1.74
C TYR A 155 -43.05 23.22 0.81
N ARG A 156 -42.09 24.10 0.54
CA ARG A 156 -40.95 23.82 -0.33
C ARG A 156 -39.66 24.16 0.37
N LEU A 157 -38.75 23.18 0.40
CA LEU A 157 -37.40 23.35 0.90
C LEU A 157 -36.46 23.54 -0.29
N GLU A 158 -35.89 24.74 -0.41
CA GLU A 158 -34.91 25.09 -1.44
C GLU A 158 -33.52 25.08 -0.82
N VAL A 159 -32.61 24.30 -1.41
CA VAL A 159 -31.22 24.20 -0.96
C VAL A 159 -30.31 24.40 -2.18
N ALA A 160 -29.49 25.47 -2.14
CA ALA A 160 -28.75 25.96 -3.29
C ALA A 160 -29.65 26.22 -4.52
N THR A 161 -29.52 25.43 -5.59
CA THR A 161 -30.32 25.54 -6.83
C THR A 161 -31.40 24.46 -6.94
N LYS A 162 -31.43 23.51 -6.00
CA LYS A 162 -32.37 22.39 -5.99
C LYS A 162 -33.49 22.64 -4.97
N ASN A 163 -34.62 21.97 -5.16
CA ASN A 163 -35.75 22.08 -4.24
C ASN A 163 -36.51 20.77 -4.12
N VAL A 164 -37.15 20.56 -2.96
CA VAL A 164 -38.02 19.42 -2.69
C VAL A 164 -39.33 19.92 -2.07
N ILE A 165 -40.44 19.28 -2.44
CA ILE A 165 -41.75 19.54 -1.82
C ILE A 165 -41.82 18.73 -0.54
N CYS A 166 -42.15 19.38 0.57
CA CYS A 166 -42.31 18.75 1.86
C CYS A 166 -43.75 18.27 2.03
N THR A 167 -43.93 17.00 2.40
CA THR A 167 -45.24 16.41 2.62
C THR A 167 -45.70 16.68 4.06
N PRO A 168 -46.87 17.31 4.28
CA PRO A 168 -47.46 17.43 5.61
C PRO A 168 -47.79 16.06 6.20
N LYS A 169 -47.41 15.88 7.48
CA LYS A 169 -47.70 14.70 8.29
C LYS A 169 -48.11 15.17 9.69
N LYS A 170 -49.42 15.42 9.88
CA LYS A 170 -49.97 15.99 11.12
C LYS A 170 -49.23 17.31 11.45
N LYS A 171 -48.59 17.39 12.63
CA LYS A 171 -47.81 18.54 13.11
C LYS A 171 -46.35 18.51 12.66
N THR A 172 -46.03 17.89 11.53
CA THR A 172 -44.67 17.83 10.97
C THR A 172 -44.70 17.92 9.45
N LEU A 173 -43.62 18.40 8.87
CA LEU A 173 -43.35 18.36 7.44
C LEU A 173 -42.20 17.39 7.19
N ALA A 174 -42.40 16.42 6.29
CA ALA A 174 -41.33 15.51 5.86
C ALA A 174 -40.81 15.94 4.48
N CYS A 175 -39.55 16.36 4.40
CA CYS A 175 -38.89 16.74 3.16
C CYS A 175 -37.82 15.69 2.80
N ASP A 176 -37.91 15.08 1.62
CA ASP A 176 -36.91 14.09 1.17
C ASP A 176 -35.63 14.77 0.68
N VAL A 177 -34.71 15.04 1.60
CA VAL A 177 -33.42 15.70 1.31
C VAL A 177 -32.51 14.81 0.46
N SER A 178 -32.69 13.49 0.49
CA SER A 178 -31.83 12.56 -0.27
C SER A 178 -31.94 12.78 -1.79
N SER A 179 -33.12 13.16 -2.27
CA SER A 179 -33.38 13.54 -3.66
C SER A 179 -32.58 14.76 -4.15
N LEU A 180 -32.04 15.56 -3.23
CA LEU A 180 -31.24 16.75 -3.56
C LEU A 180 -29.77 16.42 -3.87
N GLU A 181 -29.29 15.21 -3.56
CA GLU A 181 -27.91 14.75 -3.83
C GLU A 181 -26.85 15.78 -3.36
N LEU A 182 -27.01 16.29 -2.15
CA LEU A 182 -26.10 17.29 -1.59
C LEU A 182 -24.80 16.63 -1.14
N ALA A 183 -23.67 17.32 -1.33
CA ALA A 183 -22.40 16.85 -0.79
C ALA A 183 -22.37 16.98 0.73
N GLN A 184 -21.70 16.05 1.39
CA GLN A 184 -21.60 15.98 2.86
C GLN A 184 -20.52 16.92 3.42
N GLY A 185 -20.72 17.45 4.62
CA GLY A 185 -19.81 18.39 5.28
C GLY A 185 -19.69 19.76 4.61
N LYS A 186 -20.64 20.14 3.74
CA LYS A 186 -20.61 21.40 2.98
C LYS A 186 -21.67 22.37 3.46
N LYS A 187 -21.45 23.67 3.19
CA LYS A 187 -22.39 24.74 3.52
C LYS A 187 -23.26 25.08 2.33
N TYR A 188 -24.56 25.23 2.55
CA TYR A 188 -25.54 25.58 1.52
C TYR A 188 -26.48 26.69 1.99
N PRO A 189 -26.87 27.63 1.11
CA PRO A 189 -28.01 28.49 1.40
C PRO A 189 -29.29 27.64 1.37
N LEU A 190 -30.11 27.77 2.40
CA LEU A 190 -31.38 27.07 2.57
C LEU A 190 -32.50 28.08 2.76
N THR A 191 -33.59 27.88 2.03
CA THR A 191 -34.82 28.66 2.15
C THR A 191 -36.01 27.72 2.31
N LEU A 192 -36.81 27.94 3.36
CA LEU A 192 -38.10 27.25 3.50
C LEU A 192 -39.20 28.23 3.09
N ILE A 193 -39.99 27.83 2.10
CA ILE A 193 -41.08 28.63 1.54
C ILE A 193 -42.40 27.95 1.88
N ARG A 194 -43.35 28.75 2.36
CA ARG A 194 -44.77 28.41 2.43
C ARG A 194 -45.46 29.07 1.25
N ALA A 195 -46.23 28.30 0.49
CA ALA A 195 -46.95 28.80 -0.67
C ALA A 195 -48.45 28.48 -0.58
N PHE A 196 -49.27 29.43 -1.01
CA PHE A 196 -50.69 29.23 -1.30
C PHE A 196 -50.98 29.73 -2.70
N LYS A 197 -51.21 28.81 -3.64
CA LYS A 197 -51.32 29.11 -5.07
C LYS A 197 -50.10 29.95 -5.53
N ASP A 198 -50.32 31.15 -6.07
CA ASP A 198 -49.24 32.04 -6.55
C ASP A 198 -48.55 32.85 -5.44
N THR A 199 -49.11 32.86 -4.22
CA THR A 199 -48.56 33.64 -3.11
C THR A 199 -47.50 32.83 -2.39
N LYS A 200 -46.27 33.34 -2.33
CA LYS A 200 -45.14 32.69 -1.65
C LYS A 200 -44.66 33.55 -0.48
N LYS A 201 -44.42 32.91 0.66
CA LYS A 201 -43.86 33.52 1.85
C LYS A 201 -42.65 32.74 2.31
N THR A 202 -41.50 33.42 2.38
CA THR A 202 -40.30 32.86 2.98
C THR A 202 -40.46 32.78 4.50
N LEU A 203 -40.34 31.57 5.04
CA LEU A 203 -40.43 31.31 6.48
C LEU A 203 -39.04 31.35 7.14
N VAL A 204 -38.04 30.82 6.45
CA VAL A 204 -36.65 30.86 6.90
C VAL A 204 -35.73 31.06 5.70
N LYS A 205 -34.65 31.81 5.90
CA LYS A 205 -33.53 31.93 4.97
C LYS A 205 -32.25 31.93 5.78
N LYS A 206 -31.49 30.84 5.71
CA LYS A 206 -30.26 30.63 6.50
C LYS A 206 -29.21 29.89 5.68
N THR A 207 -27.98 29.86 6.18
CA THR A 207 -26.96 28.94 5.67
C THR A 207 -26.90 27.74 6.59
N ILE A 208 -27.07 26.53 6.04
CA ILE A 208 -26.94 25.28 6.78
C ILE A 208 -25.63 24.58 6.43
N THR A 209 -25.22 23.63 7.26
CA THR A 209 -24.11 22.71 6.98
C THR A 209 -24.69 21.30 6.86
N THR A 210 -24.29 20.50 5.88
CA THR A 210 -24.65 19.07 5.83
C THR A 210 -23.78 18.27 6.78
N LEU A 211 -24.28 17.14 7.30
CA LEU A 211 -23.48 16.25 8.14
C LEU A 211 -22.21 15.77 7.39
N PRO A 212 -21.06 15.63 8.07
CA PRO A 212 -19.87 15.06 7.46
C PRO A 212 -20.08 13.58 7.15
N ALA A 213 -19.45 13.10 6.08
CA ALA A 213 -19.55 11.71 5.66
C ALA A 213 -19.04 10.74 6.71
N VAL A 214 -19.55 9.50 6.67
CA VAL A 214 -18.95 8.36 7.38
C VAL A 214 -17.60 8.06 6.75
N THR A 215 -16.58 7.84 7.59
CA THR A 215 -15.21 7.56 7.15
C THR A 215 -14.69 6.26 7.76
N LEU A 216 -13.88 5.52 7.00
CA LEU A 216 -13.21 4.31 7.46
C LEU A 216 -12.06 4.68 8.41
N LYS A 217 -12.10 4.18 9.64
CA LYS A 217 -11.01 4.34 10.62
C LYS A 217 -9.97 3.22 10.53
N GLN A 218 -10.44 1.98 10.45
CA GLN A 218 -9.56 0.80 10.49
C GLN A 218 -10.16 -0.34 9.67
N SER A 219 -9.31 -1.18 9.11
CA SER A 219 -9.68 -2.43 8.43
C SER A 219 -8.75 -3.56 8.88
N SER A 220 -9.27 -4.79 8.90
CA SER A 220 -8.46 -6.00 9.14
C SER A 220 -7.49 -6.32 8.01
N ILE A 221 -7.66 -5.67 6.85
CA ILE A 221 -6.77 -5.74 5.70
C ILE A 221 -6.43 -4.32 5.23
N GLN A 222 -5.17 -4.09 4.90
CA GLN A 222 -4.68 -2.84 4.33
C GLN A 222 -4.73 -2.83 2.79
N PRO A 223 -4.89 -1.66 2.15
CA PRO A 223 -4.80 -1.54 0.70
C PRO A 223 -3.46 -2.07 0.16
N GLY A 224 -3.52 -3.03 -0.77
CA GLY A 224 -2.36 -3.67 -1.39
C GLY A 224 -1.74 -4.82 -0.59
N GLU A 225 -2.31 -5.19 0.56
CA GLU A 225 -1.77 -6.25 1.42
C GLU A 225 -1.81 -7.63 0.75
N VAL A 226 -0.79 -8.44 1.02
CA VAL A 226 -0.77 -9.88 0.71
C VAL A 226 -1.21 -10.65 1.95
N VAL A 227 -2.40 -11.24 1.88
CA VAL A 227 -2.99 -12.05 2.95
C VAL A 227 -2.41 -13.46 2.89
N TYR A 228 -1.53 -13.77 3.84
CA TYR A 228 -0.89 -15.09 3.96
C TYR A 228 -1.79 -16.15 4.60
N ALA A 229 -2.70 -15.73 5.49
CA ALA A 229 -3.59 -16.66 6.18
C ALA A 229 -4.79 -17.08 5.31
N LYS A 230 -5.64 -17.95 5.87
CA LYS A 230 -6.94 -18.34 5.29
C LYS A 230 -8.11 -17.67 6.03
N PRO A 231 -8.22 -16.32 6.06
CA PRO A 231 -9.26 -15.67 6.82
C PRO A 231 -10.64 -15.96 6.22
N LYS A 232 -11.60 -16.23 7.10
CA LYS A 232 -13.04 -16.32 6.77
C LYS A 232 -13.82 -15.08 7.19
N GLU A 233 -13.19 -14.16 7.92
CA GLU A 233 -13.80 -12.92 8.40
C GLU A 233 -12.88 -11.73 8.10
N PHE A 234 -13.49 -10.64 7.65
CA PHE A 234 -12.89 -9.33 7.44
C PHE A 234 -13.67 -8.29 8.24
N THR A 235 -12.98 -7.33 8.84
CA THR A 235 -13.63 -6.30 9.65
C THR A 235 -13.27 -4.90 9.18
N MET A 236 -14.24 -3.99 9.17
CA MET A 236 -14.05 -2.55 8.91
C MET A 236 -14.69 -1.76 10.04
N THR A 237 -13.94 -0.84 10.65
CA THR A 237 -14.44 0.06 11.71
C THR A 237 -14.60 1.46 11.16
N MET A 238 -15.79 2.03 11.30
CA MET A 238 -16.10 3.40 10.86
C MET A 238 -15.94 4.42 11.98
N ASP A 239 -15.95 5.70 11.63
CA ASP A 239 -15.87 6.79 12.59
C ASP A 239 -17.16 7.05 13.38
N LYS A 240 -18.29 6.46 12.94
CA LYS A 240 -19.63 6.65 13.48
C LYS A 240 -20.37 5.32 13.66
N SER A 241 -21.31 5.28 14.59
CA SER A 241 -22.25 4.17 14.79
C SER A 241 -23.17 4.00 13.58
N LEU A 242 -23.30 2.77 13.09
CA LEU A 242 -23.95 2.45 11.80
C LEU A 242 -25.30 1.77 12.01
N VAL A 243 -26.23 1.99 11.08
CA VAL A 243 -27.57 1.36 11.08
C VAL A 243 -27.81 0.54 9.83
N ARG A 244 -27.36 1.04 8.66
CA ARG A 244 -27.49 0.33 7.39
C ARG A 244 -26.17 0.33 6.66
N VAL A 245 -25.73 -0.82 6.18
CA VAL A 245 -24.50 -0.96 5.41
C VAL A 245 -24.71 -1.93 4.26
N LYS A 246 -23.90 -1.78 3.22
CA LYS A 246 -23.74 -2.77 2.15
C LYS A 246 -22.26 -2.89 1.81
N ALA A 247 -21.75 -4.10 1.89
CA ALA A 247 -20.41 -4.45 1.47
C ALA A 247 -20.46 -5.53 0.39
N GLU A 248 -19.41 -5.63 -0.40
CA GLU A 248 -19.22 -6.64 -1.44
C GLU A 248 -17.78 -7.11 -1.43
N LEU A 249 -17.56 -8.41 -1.68
CA LEU A 249 -16.23 -8.96 -1.92
C LEU A 249 -16.16 -9.43 -3.38
N VAL A 250 -15.20 -8.88 -4.13
CA VAL A 250 -15.11 -9.08 -5.58
C VAL A 250 -13.71 -9.58 -5.94
N ALA A 251 -13.62 -10.59 -6.80
CA ALA A 251 -12.34 -11.01 -7.37
C ALA A 251 -11.91 -10.06 -8.50
N GLN A 252 -10.67 -9.57 -8.48
CA GLN A 252 -10.16 -8.65 -9.50
C GLN A 252 -10.05 -9.36 -10.86
N GLY A 253 -10.42 -8.67 -11.94
CA GLY A 253 -10.44 -9.21 -13.30
C GLY A 253 -11.75 -9.88 -13.72
N ASP A 254 -12.69 -10.06 -12.79
CA ASP A 254 -14.03 -10.60 -13.09
C ASP A 254 -15.09 -9.71 -12.43
N THR A 255 -15.31 -8.52 -13.00
CA THR A 255 -16.15 -7.45 -12.43
C THR A 255 -17.62 -7.85 -12.21
N LYS A 256 -18.02 -9.06 -12.61
CA LYS A 256 -19.35 -9.62 -12.43
C LYS A 256 -19.45 -10.72 -11.37
N LYS A 257 -18.34 -11.31 -10.90
CA LYS A 257 -18.36 -12.39 -9.90
C LYS A 257 -18.26 -11.81 -8.48
N LYS A 258 -19.42 -11.49 -7.90
CA LYS A 258 -19.54 -11.21 -6.45
C LYS A 258 -19.49 -12.52 -5.70
N LEU A 259 -18.62 -12.60 -4.70
CA LEU A 259 -18.59 -13.77 -3.81
C LEU A 259 -19.74 -13.68 -2.79
N PRO A 260 -20.38 -14.80 -2.45
CA PRO A 260 -21.38 -14.82 -1.38
C PRO A 260 -20.70 -14.45 -0.06
N ILE A 261 -21.25 -13.47 0.64
CA ILE A 261 -20.77 -13.03 1.94
C ILE A 261 -21.94 -12.86 2.91
N GLU A 262 -21.71 -13.21 4.16
CA GLU A 262 -22.58 -12.83 5.27
C GLU A 262 -22.04 -11.56 5.92
N MET A 263 -22.92 -10.65 6.31
CA MET A 263 -22.51 -9.37 6.87
C MET A 263 -23.29 -9.06 8.14
N THR A 264 -22.57 -8.69 9.18
CA THR A 264 -23.14 -8.26 10.46
C THR A 264 -22.56 -6.91 10.86
N VAL A 265 -23.37 -6.07 11.50
CA VAL A 265 -22.95 -4.77 12.04
C VAL A 265 -23.04 -4.80 13.55
N ASP A 266 -21.95 -4.43 14.21
CA ASP A 266 -21.95 -4.03 15.61
C ASP A 266 -22.24 -2.53 15.64
N GLU A 267 -23.50 -2.18 15.92
CA GLU A 267 -24.02 -0.81 15.81
C GLU A 267 -23.30 0.16 16.74
N ASP A 268 -23.06 -0.25 17.99
CA ASP A 268 -22.42 0.56 19.02
C ASP A 268 -20.93 0.78 18.72
N ALA A 269 -20.25 -0.23 18.18
CA ALA A 269 -18.83 -0.15 17.84
C ALA A 269 -18.57 0.41 16.43
N GLY A 270 -19.60 0.66 15.62
CA GLY A 270 -19.44 1.07 14.21
C GLY A 270 -18.64 0.06 13.38
N THR A 271 -18.65 -1.22 13.78
CA THR A 271 -17.81 -2.26 13.20
C THR A 271 -18.63 -3.16 12.29
N ILE A 272 -18.20 -3.27 11.04
CA ILE A 272 -18.76 -4.14 10.02
C ILE A 272 -17.92 -5.42 9.99
N ARG A 273 -18.56 -6.59 10.11
CA ARG A 273 -17.93 -7.89 9.90
C ARG A 273 -18.48 -8.50 8.63
N VAL A 274 -17.58 -8.93 7.76
CA VAL A 274 -17.86 -9.57 6.47
C VAL A 274 -17.28 -10.98 6.52
N ARG A 275 -18.14 -12.00 6.42
CA ARG A 275 -17.77 -13.40 6.47
C ARG A 275 -17.97 -14.09 5.12
N THR A 276 -17.11 -15.06 4.83
CA THR A 276 -17.21 -15.94 3.66
C THR A 276 -17.26 -17.39 4.12
N ASP A 277 -18.18 -18.16 3.55
CA ASP A 277 -18.30 -19.60 3.84
C ASP A 277 -17.19 -20.39 3.13
N GLU A 278 -16.84 -19.96 1.92
CA GLU A 278 -15.82 -20.56 1.08
C GLU A 278 -14.44 -19.92 1.33
N GLU A 279 -13.40 -20.74 1.18
CA GLU A 279 -12.02 -20.26 1.19
C GLU A 279 -11.75 -19.46 -0.09
N LEU A 280 -11.15 -18.28 0.06
CA LEU A 280 -10.79 -17.46 -1.09
C LEU A 280 -9.74 -18.18 -1.98
N GLU A 281 -9.94 -18.09 -3.29
CA GLU A 281 -8.97 -18.56 -4.28
C GLU A 281 -7.57 -17.99 -3.95
N ARG A 282 -6.54 -18.83 -4.04
CA ARG A 282 -5.15 -18.47 -3.71
C ARG A 282 -4.45 -17.81 -4.89
N ASN A 283 -3.38 -17.08 -4.60
CA ASN A 283 -2.61 -16.36 -5.60
C ASN A 283 -3.47 -15.38 -6.44
N ARG A 284 -4.55 -14.84 -5.86
CA ARG A 284 -5.60 -14.08 -6.56
C ARG A 284 -5.83 -12.72 -5.90
N ALA A 285 -6.12 -11.70 -6.70
CA ALA A 285 -6.44 -10.36 -6.22
C ALA A 285 -7.94 -10.21 -5.96
N PHE A 286 -8.29 -9.49 -4.90
CA PHE A 286 -9.65 -9.22 -4.45
C PHE A 286 -9.80 -7.76 -4.05
N GLU A 287 -11.05 -7.31 -4.01
CA GLU A 287 -11.43 -5.99 -3.50
C GLU A 287 -12.57 -6.15 -2.51
N LEU A 288 -12.34 -5.76 -1.26
CA LEU A 288 -13.39 -5.56 -0.27
C LEU A 288 -13.95 -4.15 -0.46
N ARG A 289 -15.22 -4.06 -0.85
CA ARG A 289 -15.87 -2.79 -1.21
C ARG A 289 -17.01 -2.49 -0.25
N LEU A 290 -16.99 -1.32 0.37
CA LEU A 290 -18.15 -0.77 1.06
C LEU A 290 -18.90 0.15 0.10
N THR A 291 -20.06 -0.30 -0.38
CA THR A 291 -20.83 0.41 -1.41
C THR A 291 -21.85 1.38 -0.83
N SER A 292 -22.26 1.17 0.41
CA SER A 292 -23.06 2.15 1.16
C SER A 292 -22.91 1.96 2.65
N ALA A 293 -22.98 3.05 3.41
CA ALA A 293 -23.11 3.05 4.86
C ALA A 293 -23.98 4.23 5.28
N GLU A 294 -24.80 4.04 6.30
CA GLU A 294 -25.61 5.05 6.94
C GLU A 294 -25.42 4.97 8.46
N ALA A 295 -25.07 6.10 9.04
CA ALA A 295 -24.90 6.27 10.48
C ALA A 295 -26.21 6.64 11.18
N GLN A 296 -26.27 6.39 12.49
CA GLN A 296 -27.42 6.74 13.34
C GLN A 296 -27.78 8.24 13.29
N ASP A 297 -26.78 9.11 13.10
CA ASP A 297 -26.98 10.57 12.98
C ASP A 297 -27.54 11.00 11.61
N GLY A 298 -27.69 10.07 10.65
CA GLY A 298 -28.12 10.35 9.29
C GLY A 298 -26.97 10.77 8.35
N SER A 299 -25.71 10.48 8.70
CA SER A 299 -24.59 10.61 7.77
C SER A 299 -24.53 9.40 6.83
N GLY A 300 -24.18 9.63 5.57
CA GLY A 300 -23.95 8.60 4.57
C GLY A 300 -22.46 8.37 4.28
N LEU A 301 -22.17 7.35 3.49
CA LEU A 301 -20.85 7.15 2.88
C LEU A 301 -20.65 8.11 1.69
N ASP A 302 -19.46 8.69 1.57
CA ASP A 302 -19.09 9.46 0.38
C ASP A 302 -18.41 8.55 -0.64
N GLY A 303 -19.15 8.14 -1.67
CA GLY A 303 -18.68 7.20 -2.69
C GLY A 303 -18.53 5.77 -2.18
N VAL A 304 -17.65 5.00 -2.82
CA VAL A 304 -17.35 3.60 -2.48
C VAL A 304 -15.97 3.53 -1.85
N VAL A 305 -15.86 2.88 -0.69
CA VAL A 305 -14.56 2.59 -0.08
C VAL A 305 -14.08 1.25 -0.62
N ASN A 306 -12.95 1.27 -1.33
CA ASN A 306 -12.34 0.09 -1.94
C ASN A 306 -11.04 -0.27 -1.20
N ILE A 307 -10.94 -1.50 -0.72
CA ILE A 307 -9.74 -2.04 -0.08
C ILE A 307 -9.24 -3.20 -0.96
N PRO A 308 -8.33 -2.94 -1.91
CA PRO A 308 -7.74 -3.97 -2.74
C PRO A 308 -6.74 -4.79 -1.91
N PHE A 309 -6.69 -6.11 -2.12
CA PHE A 309 -5.72 -7.01 -1.49
C PHE A 309 -5.47 -8.25 -2.37
N ARG A 310 -4.49 -9.07 -2.00
CA ARG A 310 -4.19 -10.32 -2.70
C ARG A 310 -4.02 -11.47 -1.72
N THR A 311 -4.48 -12.66 -2.08
CA THR A 311 -4.18 -13.88 -1.32
C THR A 311 -2.80 -14.42 -1.72
N SER A 312 -2.04 -14.91 -0.74
CA SER A 312 -0.77 -15.60 -1.01
C SER A 312 -0.99 -16.90 -1.80
N GLY A 313 -0.03 -17.25 -2.65
CA GLY A 313 0.04 -18.52 -3.38
C GLY A 313 0.87 -19.60 -2.67
N GLY A 314 1.21 -19.41 -1.40
CA GLY A 314 2.17 -20.24 -0.67
C GLY A 314 3.53 -19.53 -0.53
N PRO A 315 4.49 -20.16 0.17
CA PRO A 315 5.75 -19.53 0.52
C PRO A 315 6.64 -19.37 -0.72
N GLU A 316 7.08 -18.14 -0.97
CA GLU A 316 7.96 -17.80 -2.08
C GLU A 316 9.35 -17.35 -1.58
N PRO A 317 10.45 -17.95 -2.07
CA PRO A 317 11.80 -17.49 -1.78
C PRO A 317 11.97 -16.02 -2.15
N SER A 318 12.26 -15.19 -1.16
CA SER A 318 12.53 -13.76 -1.31
C SER A 318 14.02 -13.44 -1.35
N ASP A 319 14.85 -14.29 -0.73
CA ASP A 319 16.30 -14.10 -0.68
C ASP A 319 17.08 -15.42 -0.53
N VAL A 320 18.35 -15.42 -0.93
CA VAL A 320 19.26 -16.57 -0.84
C VAL A 320 20.68 -16.08 -0.54
N SER A 321 21.30 -16.57 0.54
CA SER A 321 22.65 -16.11 0.95
C SER A 321 23.79 -16.60 0.05
N ALA A 322 23.70 -17.83 -0.46
CA ALA A 322 24.72 -18.43 -1.32
C ALA A 322 24.49 -18.06 -2.78
N ARG A 323 25.38 -17.27 -3.39
CA ARG A 323 25.24 -16.76 -4.76
C ARG A 323 26.57 -16.80 -5.52
N GLY A 324 26.46 -16.83 -6.84
CA GLY A 324 27.62 -16.75 -7.71
C GLY A 324 28.50 -17.99 -7.60
N ASN A 325 29.80 -17.78 -7.54
CA ASN A 325 30.79 -18.83 -7.79
C ASN A 325 31.93 -18.88 -6.78
N ASP A 326 31.75 -18.20 -5.65
CA ASP A 326 32.71 -18.05 -4.55
C ASP A 326 32.10 -18.41 -3.19
N VAL A 327 31.29 -19.47 -3.14
CA VAL A 327 30.64 -19.91 -1.89
C VAL A 327 31.56 -20.87 -1.12
N ASP A 328 31.77 -20.64 0.17
CA ASP A 328 32.62 -21.52 0.98
C ASP A 328 32.04 -22.95 1.04
N PRO A 329 32.83 -24.00 0.75
CA PRO A 329 32.32 -25.38 0.68
C PRO A 329 31.73 -25.94 1.99
N GLY A 330 32.06 -25.34 3.14
CA GLY A 330 31.51 -25.71 4.46
C GLY A 330 30.48 -24.71 5.00
N SER A 331 29.99 -23.80 4.17
CA SER A 331 29.02 -22.77 4.60
C SER A 331 27.58 -23.29 4.63
N THR A 332 26.71 -22.51 5.27
CA THR A 332 25.26 -22.74 5.26
C THR A 332 24.60 -21.76 4.29
N ALA A 333 23.96 -22.29 3.26
CA ALA A 333 23.09 -21.53 2.38
C ALA A 333 21.73 -21.31 3.07
N VAL A 334 21.31 -20.06 3.18
CA VAL A 334 20.05 -19.68 3.83
C VAL A 334 19.10 -19.18 2.75
N ILE A 335 17.93 -19.82 2.65
CA ILE A 335 16.83 -19.38 1.81
C ILE A 335 15.79 -18.73 2.71
N THR A 336 15.49 -17.46 2.47
CA THR A 336 14.44 -16.72 3.19
C THR A 336 13.19 -16.65 2.34
N PHE A 337 12.03 -16.86 2.96
CA PHE A 337 10.72 -16.78 2.33
C PHE A 337 9.97 -15.51 2.74
N ASP A 338 9.04 -15.10 1.88
CA ASP A 338 8.13 -13.97 2.09
C ASP A 338 7.18 -14.12 3.29
N GLN A 339 7.06 -15.34 3.81
CA GLN A 339 6.20 -15.72 4.94
C GLN A 339 6.76 -16.91 5.72
N GLU A 340 6.22 -17.16 6.91
CA GLU A 340 6.55 -18.36 7.69
C GLU A 340 6.19 -19.65 6.93
N ILE A 341 7.10 -20.62 6.98
CA ILE A 341 6.94 -21.95 6.38
C ILE A 341 6.39 -22.94 7.39
N SER A 342 5.71 -24.00 6.92
CA SER A 342 5.18 -25.03 7.83
C SER A 342 6.32 -25.69 8.61
N GLN A 343 6.12 -25.82 9.93
CA GLN A 343 7.05 -26.46 10.85
C GLN A 343 6.77 -27.96 11.02
N GLU A 344 5.75 -28.49 10.35
CA GLU A 344 5.32 -29.89 10.47
C GLU A 344 5.59 -30.70 9.19
N GLN A 345 5.81 -30.03 8.06
CA GLN A 345 6.09 -30.70 6.78
C GLN A 345 7.44 -31.43 6.78
N ASP A 346 7.48 -32.56 6.08
CA ASP A 346 8.73 -33.26 5.76
C ASP A 346 9.48 -32.51 4.66
N ILE A 347 10.54 -31.79 5.04
CA ILE A 347 11.37 -31.00 4.11
C ILE A 347 12.01 -31.89 3.04
N ALA A 348 12.45 -33.11 3.41
CA ALA A 348 13.21 -33.97 2.50
C ALA A 348 12.40 -34.41 1.27
N LYS A 349 11.07 -34.38 1.39
CA LYS A 349 10.15 -34.63 0.27
C LYS A 349 10.16 -33.51 -0.79
N TYR A 350 10.41 -32.26 -0.38
CA TYR A 350 10.25 -31.09 -1.22
C TYR A 350 11.55 -30.38 -1.57
N VAL A 351 12.58 -30.49 -0.74
CA VAL A 351 13.85 -29.79 -0.94
C VAL A 351 14.92 -30.78 -1.35
N LYS A 352 15.52 -30.53 -2.52
CA LYS A 352 16.61 -31.34 -3.07
C LYS A 352 17.85 -30.47 -3.23
N VAL A 353 18.99 -31.01 -2.85
CA VAL A 353 20.30 -30.41 -3.09
C VAL A 353 21.09 -31.36 -3.97
N THR A 354 21.64 -30.84 -5.07
CA THR A 354 22.54 -31.58 -5.96
C THR A 354 23.91 -30.94 -5.99
N GLY A 355 24.95 -31.74 -6.17
CA GLY A 355 26.35 -31.26 -6.22
C GLY A 355 27.12 -31.34 -4.91
N ALA A 356 26.44 -31.52 -3.78
CA ALA A 356 27.04 -31.81 -2.48
C ALA A 356 26.06 -32.54 -1.56
N GLU A 357 26.58 -33.20 -0.53
CA GLU A 357 25.77 -33.61 0.60
C GLU A 357 25.34 -32.37 1.40
N ALA A 358 24.13 -32.39 1.96
CA ALA A 358 23.62 -31.26 2.71
C ALA A 358 22.74 -31.72 3.88
N GLN A 359 22.87 -30.99 4.98
CA GLN A 359 21.94 -31.08 6.11
C GLN A 359 20.98 -29.90 6.04
N ILE A 360 19.69 -30.21 5.99
CA ILE A 360 18.64 -29.20 5.83
C ILE A 360 17.89 -29.05 7.14
N SER A 361 17.80 -27.81 7.63
CA SER A 361 16.98 -27.43 8.78
C SER A 361 16.09 -26.23 8.42
N ARG A 362 15.10 -25.94 9.27
CA ARG A 362 14.16 -24.83 9.08
C ARG A 362 13.99 -24.03 10.36
N THR A 363 13.70 -22.74 10.20
CA THR A 363 13.37 -21.83 11.30
C THR A 363 12.42 -20.75 10.80
N ALA A 364 11.22 -20.64 11.37
CA ALA A 364 10.23 -19.62 11.01
C ALA A 364 9.97 -19.51 9.49
N ASN A 365 10.59 -18.55 8.81
CA ASN A 365 10.51 -18.29 7.37
C ASN A 365 11.80 -18.61 6.61
N GLN A 366 12.68 -19.46 7.15
CA GLN A 366 13.98 -19.79 6.56
C GLN A 366 14.21 -21.29 6.44
N LEU A 367 14.89 -21.68 5.35
CA LEU A 367 15.55 -22.97 5.19
C LEU A 367 17.05 -22.77 5.26
N ASN A 368 17.71 -23.51 6.15
CA ASN A 368 19.15 -23.51 6.33
C ASN A 368 19.71 -24.81 5.75
N ILE A 369 20.57 -24.69 4.75
CA ILE A 369 21.15 -25.81 3.98
C ILE A 369 22.65 -25.80 4.26
N ALA A 370 23.06 -26.54 5.28
CA ALA A 370 24.46 -26.71 5.64
C ALA A 370 25.11 -27.68 4.65
N LEU A 371 26.09 -27.19 3.89
CA LEU A 371 26.85 -28.02 2.95
C LEU A 371 27.81 -28.90 3.74
N VAL A 372 27.74 -30.22 3.51
CA VAL A 372 28.58 -31.21 4.18
C VAL A 372 29.57 -31.75 3.17
N ASN A 373 30.87 -31.60 3.45
CA ASN A 373 31.96 -32.09 2.59
C ASN A 373 31.83 -31.67 1.12
N ALA A 374 31.30 -30.49 0.83
CA ALA A 374 31.15 -30.06 -0.56
C ALA A 374 32.53 -29.99 -1.22
N PRO A 375 32.71 -30.55 -2.43
CA PRO A 375 33.97 -30.40 -3.14
C PRO A 375 34.26 -28.94 -3.46
N LYS A 376 35.54 -28.60 -3.67
CA LYS A 376 35.91 -27.32 -4.28
C LYS A 376 35.35 -27.28 -5.70
N CYS A 377 34.99 -26.09 -6.17
CA CYS A 377 34.50 -25.87 -7.53
C CYS A 377 33.25 -26.69 -7.91
N ALA A 378 32.48 -27.15 -6.94
CA ALA A 378 31.27 -27.94 -7.15
C ALA A 378 30.11 -27.02 -7.54
N ASP A 379 29.42 -27.35 -8.63
CA ASP A 379 28.16 -26.71 -9.00
C ASP A 379 27.05 -27.27 -8.12
N ILE A 380 26.47 -26.41 -7.28
CA ILE A 380 25.40 -26.75 -6.34
C ILE A 380 24.08 -26.21 -6.86
N THR A 381 23.04 -27.04 -6.83
CA THR A 381 21.68 -26.59 -7.11
C THR A 381 20.77 -26.96 -5.95
N ILE A 382 20.03 -25.98 -5.46
CA ILE A 382 18.95 -26.18 -4.50
C ILE A 382 17.63 -26.06 -5.25
N ALA A 383 16.81 -27.10 -5.18
CA ALA A 383 15.46 -27.11 -5.73
C ALA A 383 14.44 -27.24 -4.61
N ILE A 384 13.39 -26.42 -4.65
CA ILE A 384 12.21 -26.51 -3.79
C ILE A 384 11.02 -26.85 -4.69
N GLU A 385 10.49 -28.05 -4.54
CA GLU A 385 9.40 -28.58 -5.36
C GLU A 385 8.06 -27.90 -5.06
N LYS A 386 7.16 -27.93 -6.05
CA LYS A 386 5.75 -27.57 -5.86
C LYS A 386 5.13 -28.36 -4.70
N GLY A 387 4.20 -27.75 -3.98
CA GLY A 387 3.55 -28.36 -2.83
C GLY A 387 4.23 -28.12 -1.48
N PHE A 388 5.40 -27.47 -1.43
CA PHE A 388 6.00 -26.99 -0.19
C PHE A 388 5.10 -25.90 0.44
N THR A 389 4.77 -26.05 1.73
CA THR A 389 3.66 -25.32 2.36
C THR A 389 4.10 -24.21 3.31
N SER A 390 3.32 -23.13 3.39
CA SER A 390 3.44 -22.10 4.42
C SER A 390 2.93 -22.61 5.77
N LYS A 391 3.12 -21.82 6.84
CA LYS A 391 2.51 -22.07 8.16
C LYS A 391 0.97 -22.15 8.14
N TYR A 392 0.33 -21.63 7.09
CA TYR A 392 -1.12 -21.64 6.93
C TYR A 392 -1.61 -22.78 6.01
N ASP A 393 -0.78 -23.80 5.77
CA ASP A 393 -1.08 -24.94 4.90
C ASP A 393 -1.46 -24.51 3.48
N ILE A 394 -0.80 -23.48 2.97
CA ILE A 394 -0.94 -23.03 1.58
C ILE A 394 0.27 -23.57 0.81
N PRO A 395 0.07 -24.54 -0.09
CA PRO A 395 1.14 -25.09 -0.90
C PRO A 395 1.54 -24.10 -1.99
N ARG A 396 2.85 -23.97 -2.24
CA ARG A 396 3.32 -23.24 -3.42
C ARG A 396 2.97 -23.96 -4.71
N GLU A 397 2.59 -23.19 -5.73
CA GLU A 397 2.10 -23.71 -7.01
C GLU A 397 3.23 -24.19 -7.94
N LYS A 398 4.41 -23.56 -7.84
CA LYS A 398 5.53 -23.77 -8.76
C LYS A 398 6.77 -24.27 -8.02
N SER A 399 7.54 -25.12 -8.69
CA SER A 399 8.90 -25.44 -8.24
C SER A 399 9.82 -24.24 -8.45
N TRP A 400 10.85 -24.12 -7.62
CA TRP A 400 11.87 -23.10 -7.68
C TRP A 400 13.24 -23.75 -7.61
N GLN A 401 14.24 -23.17 -8.27
CA GLN A 401 15.61 -23.62 -8.19
C GLN A 401 16.57 -22.45 -8.13
N HIS A 402 17.70 -22.66 -7.48
CA HIS A 402 18.81 -21.71 -7.43
C HIS A 402 20.13 -22.46 -7.47
N SER A 403 21.05 -21.96 -8.29
CA SER A 403 22.37 -22.56 -8.47
C SER A 403 23.48 -21.60 -8.08
N PHE A 404 24.52 -22.14 -7.49
CA PHE A 404 25.76 -21.45 -7.17
C PHE A 404 26.92 -22.45 -7.24
N ARG A 405 28.16 -21.95 -7.19
CA ARG A 405 29.35 -22.81 -7.17
C ARG A 405 30.18 -22.55 -5.93
N THR A 406 30.74 -23.61 -5.37
CA THR A 406 31.71 -23.46 -4.29
C THR A 406 33.03 -22.88 -4.81
N LYS A 407 33.82 -22.26 -3.93
CA LYS A 407 35.14 -21.72 -4.26
C LYS A 407 36.01 -22.81 -4.89
N CYS A 408 36.77 -22.44 -5.92
CA CYS A 408 37.66 -23.37 -6.61
C CYS A 408 39.09 -23.39 -6.04
N TYR A 409 39.32 -22.73 -4.91
CA TYR A 409 40.63 -22.67 -4.25
C TYR A 409 40.56 -22.98 -2.75
N THR A 410 41.72 -23.28 -2.17
CA THR A 410 41.95 -23.27 -0.71
C THR A 410 42.98 -22.24 -0.33
N LEU A 411 42.92 -21.81 0.93
CA LEU A 411 43.90 -20.91 1.53
C LEU A 411 44.84 -21.68 2.44
N SER A 412 46.11 -21.28 2.45
CA SER A 412 47.06 -21.66 3.49
C SER A 412 47.85 -20.44 3.94
N THR A 413 48.16 -20.37 5.23
CA THR A 413 49.16 -19.41 5.74
C THR A 413 50.54 -20.04 5.61
N ILE A 414 51.41 -19.46 4.79
CA ILE A 414 52.77 -19.98 4.54
C ILE A 414 53.79 -19.47 5.57
N GLY A 415 53.40 -18.47 6.34
CA GLY A 415 54.22 -17.84 7.37
C GLY A 415 53.57 -16.56 7.86
N TYR A 416 54.28 -15.83 8.71
CA TYR A 416 53.87 -14.52 9.20
C TYR A 416 54.98 -13.51 8.94
N SER A 417 54.59 -12.27 8.65
CA SER A 417 55.54 -11.17 8.54
C SER A 417 56.19 -10.84 9.89
N THR A 418 57.17 -9.95 9.85
CA THR A 418 57.86 -9.42 11.03
C THR A 418 56.89 -8.89 12.10
N ASN A 419 55.83 -8.18 11.70
CA ASN A 419 54.77 -7.71 12.61
C ASN A 419 53.62 -8.70 12.82
N GLY A 420 53.77 -9.96 12.40
CA GLY A 420 52.79 -11.02 12.65
C GLY A 420 51.58 -11.04 11.71
N ARG A 421 51.61 -10.36 10.56
CA ARG A 421 50.54 -10.46 9.56
C ARG A 421 50.66 -11.79 8.79
N PRO A 422 49.57 -12.53 8.57
CA PRO A 422 49.64 -13.79 7.84
C PRO A 422 50.01 -13.56 6.37
N ILE A 423 50.91 -14.39 5.85
CA ILE A 423 51.24 -14.46 4.43
C ILE A 423 50.41 -15.59 3.83
N THR A 424 49.45 -15.23 2.99
CA THR A 424 48.43 -16.16 2.49
C THR A 424 48.77 -16.64 1.08
N ALA A 425 48.65 -17.95 0.86
CA ALA A 425 48.72 -18.56 -0.46
C ALA A 425 47.34 -19.13 -0.87
N TYR A 426 46.97 -18.93 -2.12
CA TYR A 426 45.76 -19.44 -2.76
C TYR A 426 46.13 -20.61 -3.65
N HIS A 427 45.46 -21.75 -3.49
CA HIS A 427 45.77 -23.00 -4.20
C HIS A 427 44.59 -23.42 -5.07
N PHE A 428 44.81 -23.46 -6.38
CA PHE A 428 43.85 -23.90 -7.39
C PHE A 428 44.29 -25.21 -8.07
N GLY A 429 43.33 -25.97 -8.59
CA GLY A 429 43.58 -27.26 -9.24
C GLY A 429 43.61 -28.43 -8.26
N ASN A 430 43.70 -29.65 -8.81
CA ASN A 430 43.60 -30.90 -8.05
C ASN A 430 44.96 -31.65 -7.94
N GLY A 431 46.08 -30.95 -8.15
CA GLY A 431 47.45 -31.49 -8.05
C GLY A 431 48.24 -31.39 -9.35
N GLY A 432 49.40 -32.04 -9.41
CA GLY A 432 50.30 -32.01 -10.58
C GLY A 432 51.42 -30.98 -10.46
N GLU A 433 51.94 -30.51 -11.59
CA GLU A 433 53.05 -29.55 -11.62
C GLU A 433 52.59 -28.17 -11.14
N ALA A 434 53.27 -27.60 -10.15
CA ALA A 434 52.93 -26.30 -9.60
C ALA A 434 53.45 -25.15 -10.47
N ILE A 435 52.62 -24.13 -10.67
CA ILE A 435 53.05 -22.82 -11.13
C ILE A 435 52.79 -21.83 -10.01
N LEU A 436 53.84 -21.13 -9.58
CA LEU A 436 53.79 -20.22 -8.45
C LEU A 436 53.83 -18.77 -8.93
N PHE A 437 52.84 -17.99 -8.51
CA PHE A 437 52.78 -16.55 -8.73
C PHE A 437 53.05 -15.84 -7.40
N VAL A 438 53.99 -14.90 -7.38
CA VAL A 438 54.36 -14.13 -6.19
C VAL A 438 54.30 -12.66 -6.50
N GLY A 439 53.72 -11.87 -5.60
CA GLY A 439 53.65 -10.41 -5.71
C GLY A 439 53.86 -9.74 -4.36
N GLY A 440 54.01 -8.42 -4.37
CA GLY A 440 54.20 -7.64 -3.16
C GLY A 440 55.43 -8.04 -2.36
N ILE A 441 56.53 -8.46 -3.03
CA ILE A 441 57.83 -8.64 -2.38
C ILE A 441 58.32 -7.28 -1.86
N HIS A 442 58.18 -6.25 -2.68
CA HIS A 442 58.30 -4.87 -2.24
C HIS A 442 56.92 -4.29 -1.95
N GLY A 443 56.73 -3.74 -0.75
CA GLY A 443 55.40 -3.29 -0.32
C GLY A 443 54.86 -2.06 -1.04
N SER A 444 55.76 -1.17 -1.49
CA SER A 444 55.42 0.03 -2.28
C SER A 444 54.93 -0.29 -3.69
N GLU A 445 55.14 -1.52 -4.19
CA GLU A 445 54.77 -1.98 -5.53
C GLU A 445 53.35 -2.57 -5.51
N GLN A 446 52.36 -1.77 -5.10
CA GLN A 446 50.98 -2.21 -4.87
C GLN A 446 50.34 -2.91 -6.08
N SER A 447 50.65 -2.47 -7.30
CA SER A 447 50.16 -3.06 -8.55
C SER A 447 50.52 -4.55 -8.69
N SER A 448 51.68 -4.96 -8.17
CA SER A 448 52.13 -6.37 -8.21
C SER A 448 51.24 -7.28 -7.37
N SER A 449 50.77 -6.80 -6.22
CA SER A 449 49.86 -7.56 -5.37
C SER A 449 48.45 -7.54 -5.93
N LEU A 450 48.00 -6.36 -6.35
CA LEU A 450 46.65 -6.16 -6.84
C LEU A 450 46.37 -6.94 -8.13
N ILE A 451 47.36 -7.12 -9.03
CA ILE A 451 47.15 -7.87 -10.29
C ILE A 451 47.02 -9.37 -10.02
N LEU A 452 47.64 -9.87 -8.95
CA LEU A 452 47.50 -11.24 -8.50
C LEU A 452 46.18 -11.48 -7.78
N HIS A 453 45.60 -10.48 -7.12
CA HIS A 453 44.21 -10.55 -6.66
C HIS A 453 43.23 -10.66 -7.85
N ASP A 454 43.44 -9.89 -8.92
CA ASP A 454 42.61 -10.05 -10.15
C ASP A 454 42.79 -11.45 -10.77
N LEU A 455 44.02 -12.00 -10.75
CA LEU A 455 44.28 -13.37 -11.19
C LEU A 455 43.54 -14.40 -10.33
N ILE A 456 43.50 -14.23 -9.01
CA ILE A 456 42.76 -15.12 -8.10
C ILE A 456 41.27 -15.14 -8.45
N ASP A 457 40.67 -13.97 -8.68
CA ASP A 457 39.26 -13.88 -9.07
C ASP A 457 39.01 -14.55 -10.43
N ASP A 458 39.88 -14.32 -11.41
CA ASP A 458 39.77 -14.91 -12.74
C ASP A 458 39.99 -16.43 -12.74
N LEU A 459 40.97 -16.91 -11.96
CA LEU A 459 41.20 -18.34 -11.74
C LEU A 459 40.02 -19.00 -11.05
N ASN A 460 39.37 -18.32 -10.11
CA ASN A 460 38.17 -18.85 -9.49
C ASN A 460 37.08 -18.98 -10.54
N VAL A 461 36.77 -17.91 -11.29
CA VAL A 461 35.75 -17.93 -12.35
C VAL A 461 36.03 -19.05 -13.37
N ASN A 462 37.26 -19.12 -13.89
CA ASN A 462 37.68 -20.01 -14.98
C ASN A 462 38.42 -21.27 -14.50
N ALA A 463 38.19 -21.71 -13.26
CA ALA A 463 38.96 -22.82 -12.67
C ALA A 463 38.90 -24.13 -13.47
N LYS A 464 37.82 -24.33 -14.24
CA LYS A 464 37.65 -25.51 -15.11
C LYS A 464 38.59 -25.50 -16.32
N ASP A 465 39.18 -24.36 -16.66
CA ASP A 465 40.15 -24.21 -17.75
C ASP A 465 41.59 -24.48 -17.29
N ILE A 466 41.82 -24.61 -15.98
CA ILE A 466 43.12 -25.04 -15.45
C ILE A 466 43.32 -26.52 -15.82
N PRO A 467 44.41 -26.89 -16.52
CA PRO A 467 44.65 -28.28 -16.89
C PRO A 467 44.70 -29.20 -15.65
N ALA A 468 44.14 -30.40 -15.76
CA ALA A 468 44.10 -31.35 -14.63
C ALA A 468 45.48 -31.78 -14.11
N SER A 469 46.54 -31.59 -14.91
CA SER A 469 47.95 -31.85 -14.56
C SER A 469 48.66 -30.64 -13.90
N ARG A 470 47.95 -29.54 -13.66
CA ARG A 470 48.51 -28.29 -13.12
C ARG A 470 47.84 -27.95 -11.79
N GLN A 471 48.66 -27.45 -10.87
CA GLN A 471 48.20 -26.72 -9.69
C GLN A 471 48.74 -25.29 -9.74
N ILE A 472 47.89 -24.31 -9.44
CA ILE A 472 48.28 -22.90 -9.45
C ILE A 472 48.31 -22.39 -8.02
N VAL A 473 49.46 -21.86 -7.61
CA VAL A 473 49.65 -21.29 -6.28
C VAL A 473 49.91 -19.80 -6.43
N VAL A 474 49.14 -18.97 -5.74
CA VAL A 474 49.27 -17.51 -5.79
C VAL A 474 49.53 -16.97 -4.39
N VAL A 475 50.66 -16.29 -4.21
CA VAL A 475 51.01 -15.51 -3.02
C VAL A 475 50.93 -14.03 -3.41
N PRO A 476 49.76 -13.38 -3.27
CA PRO A 476 49.57 -12.03 -3.80
C PRO A 476 50.38 -10.97 -3.04
N THR A 477 50.70 -11.20 -1.76
CA THR A 477 51.43 -10.22 -0.94
C THR A 477 52.42 -10.92 -0.02
N LEU A 478 53.69 -10.98 -0.42
CA LEU A 478 54.74 -11.56 0.41
C LEU A 478 55.14 -10.65 1.60
N ASN A 479 55.14 -9.33 1.39
CA ASN A 479 55.49 -8.31 2.38
C ASN A 479 54.25 -7.52 2.83
N PRO A 480 53.33 -8.11 3.62
CA PRO A 480 52.11 -7.43 4.05
C PRO A 480 52.40 -6.23 4.98
N ASP A 481 53.55 -6.20 5.64
CA ASP A 481 53.97 -5.07 6.48
C ASP A 481 54.38 -3.86 5.63
N GLY A 482 55.27 -4.08 4.66
CA GLY A 482 55.65 -3.05 3.71
C GLY A 482 54.45 -2.57 2.89
N TYR A 483 53.56 -3.49 2.47
CA TYR A 483 52.35 -3.13 1.72
C TYR A 483 51.44 -2.19 2.52
N ALA A 484 51.21 -2.50 3.81
CA ALA A 484 50.43 -1.65 4.71
C ALA A 484 51.09 -0.29 4.96
N ALA A 485 52.44 -0.23 4.96
CA ALA A 485 53.21 1.00 5.15
C ALA A 485 53.44 1.80 3.85
N GLY A 486 53.12 1.24 2.67
CA GLY A 486 53.55 1.79 1.38
C GLY A 486 55.07 1.83 1.20
N ALA A 487 55.80 0.97 1.92
CA ALA A 487 57.25 0.94 1.96
C ALA A 487 57.82 -0.21 1.10
N ARG A 488 58.95 0.03 0.43
CA ARG A 488 59.64 -1.00 -0.36
C ARG A 488 60.05 -2.18 0.51
N ASN A 489 60.70 -1.89 1.63
CA ASN A 489 61.30 -2.89 2.51
C ASN A 489 60.27 -3.49 3.48
N ASN A 490 60.64 -4.56 4.19
CA ASN A 490 59.80 -5.11 5.27
C ASN A 490 59.91 -4.26 6.55
N ALA A 491 59.29 -4.70 7.65
CA ALA A 491 59.25 -3.93 8.89
C ALA A 491 60.62 -3.74 9.57
N ASN A 492 61.60 -4.60 9.27
CA ASN A 492 62.99 -4.45 9.72
C ASN A 492 63.82 -3.56 8.79
N ASN A 493 63.18 -2.92 7.80
CA ASN A 493 63.82 -2.15 6.74
C ASN A 493 64.81 -2.97 5.89
N VAL A 494 64.59 -4.29 5.77
CA VAL A 494 65.34 -5.18 4.88
C VAL A 494 64.61 -5.30 3.54
N ASN A 495 65.37 -5.22 2.45
CA ASN A 495 64.85 -5.51 1.12
C ASN A 495 64.73 -7.04 0.96
N LEU A 496 63.51 -7.55 0.95
CA LEU A 496 63.26 -8.99 0.84
C LEU A 496 63.84 -9.60 -0.44
N ASN A 497 63.84 -8.86 -1.56
CA ASN A 497 64.44 -9.34 -2.81
C ASN A 497 65.97 -9.16 -2.87
N ARG A 498 66.61 -8.96 -1.71
CA ARG A 498 68.07 -8.95 -1.52
C ARG A 498 68.48 -9.82 -0.33
N ASN A 499 67.54 -10.54 0.27
CA ASN A 499 67.73 -11.31 1.50
C ASN A 499 67.91 -12.82 1.25
N PHE A 500 67.87 -13.30 0.01
CA PHE A 500 67.96 -14.74 -0.25
C PHE A 500 69.41 -15.26 -0.21
N ALA A 501 69.59 -16.52 0.18
CA ALA A 501 70.89 -17.19 0.28
C ALA A 501 71.49 -17.57 -1.09
N THR A 502 71.69 -16.59 -1.97
CA THR A 502 72.44 -16.76 -3.23
C THR A 502 73.95 -16.79 -2.96
N ASN A 503 74.73 -17.29 -3.91
CA ASN A 503 76.20 -17.40 -3.75
C ASN A 503 76.90 -16.04 -3.66
N ASP A 504 76.25 -14.98 -4.13
CA ASP A 504 76.74 -13.60 -4.23
C ASP A 504 76.07 -12.65 -3.23
N TRP A 505 75.24 -13.16 -2.30
CA TRP A 505 74.51 -12.35 -1.31
C TRP A 505 75.44 -11.39 -0.54
N GLN A 506 74.95 -10.17 -0.28
CA GLN A 506 75.66 -9.12 0.46
C GLN A 506 74.76 -8.49 1.52
N THR A 507 75.35 -8.12 2.67
CA THR A 507 74.66 -7.36 3.73
C THR A 507 74.33 -5.94 3.30
N ASP A 508 75.30 -5.25 2.70
CA ASP A 508 75.17 -3.88 2.24
C ASP A 508 74.82 -3.88 0.76
N LEU A 509 73.90 -3.01 0.36
CA LEU A 509 73.40 -2.95 -1.01
C LEU A 509 73.80 -1.65 -1.68
N LEU A 510 73.69 -1.64 -3.00
CA LEU A 510 73.60 -0.43 -3.80
C LEU A 510 72.19 -0.33 -4.37
N ASP A 511 71.63 0.88 -4.39
CA ASP A 511 70.42 1.21 -5.12
C ASP A 511 70.60 2.53 -5.89
N THR A 512 69.54 3.02 -6.53
CA THR A 512 69.58 4.27 -7.29
C THR A 512 69.88 5.52 -6.46
N ASN A 513 69.76 5.43 -5.13
CA ASN A 513 70.05 6.50 -4.17
C ASN A 513 71.39 6.30 -3.44
N GLY A 514 72.14 5.22 -3.71
CA GLY A 514 73.47 4.97 -3.18
C GLY A 514 73.57 3.70 -2.32
N GLU A 515 74.49 3.73 -1.35
CA GLU A 515 74.74 2.60 -0.45
C GLU A 515 73.62 2.48 0.61
N VAL A 516 73.02 1.29 0.71
CA VAL A 516 72.01 0.94 1.71
C VAL A 516 72.62 -0.06 2.68
N LYS A 517 73.21 0.45 3.76
CA LYS A 517 73.84 -0.37 4.81
C LYS A 517 72.85 -1.31 5.48
N GLY A 518 73.20 -2.59 5.56
CA GLY A 518 72.36 -3.66 6.12
C GLY A 518 71.08 -3.93 5.31
N GLY A 519 70.95 -3.36 4.10
CA GLY A 519 69.73 -3.49 3.30
C GLY A 519 69.41 -4.92 2.86
N GLY A 520 70.41 -5.81 2.80
CA GLY A 520 70.27 -7.24 2.54
C GLY A 520 69.91 -8.07 3.77
N GLY A 521 69.87 -7.46 4.96
CA GLY A 521 69.66 -8.12 6.24
C GLY A 521 70.97 -8.51 6.95
N PRO A 522 70.92 -8.89 8.24
CA PRO A 522 72.10 -9.27 9.02
C PRO A 522 72.77 -10.57 8.53
N GLU A 523 72.03 -11.45 7.87
CA GLU A 523 72.48 -12.70 7.25
C GLU A 523 71.48 -13.10 6.16
N PRO A 524 71.85 -13.94 5.17
CA PRO A 524 70.88 -14.40 4.19
C PRO A 524 69.78 -15.20 4.89
N MET A 525 68.54 -15.05 4.43
CA MET A 525 67.33 -15.65 4.99
C MET A 525 66.97 -15.15 6.40
N SER A 526 67.49 -13.99 6.82
CA SER A 526 67.19 -13.39 8.13
C SER A 526 65.72 -13.03 8.31
N GLU A 527 65.01 -12.69 7.23
CA GLU A 527 63.63 -12.21 7.33
C GLU A 527 62.62 -13.37 7.29
N PRO A 528 61.58 -13.32 8.15
CA PRO A 528 60.56 -14.36 8.20
C PRO A 528 59.77 -14.49 6.90
N GLU A 529 59.55 -13.39 6.18
CA GLU A 529 58.89 -13.39 4.87
C GLU A 529 59.72 -14.18 3.83
N THR A 530 61.03 -13.91 3.76
CA THR A 530 61.97 -14.61 2.87
C THR A 530 61.97 -16.12 3.15
N ARG A 531 62.03 -16.52 4.43
CA ARG A 531 61.96 -17.93 4.81
C ARG A 531 60.64 -18.58 4.45
N ALA A 532 59.52 -17.87 4.61
CA ALA A 532 58.19 -18.39 4.29
C ALA A 532 58.05 -18.74 2.80
N ILE A 533 58.45 -17.83 1.91
CA ILE A 533 58.36 -18.11 0.46
C ILE A 533 59.39 -19.15 0.01
N ALA A 534 60.60 -19.14 0.56
CA ALA A 534 61.59 -20.16 0.23
C ALA A 534 61.16 -21.56 0.67
N ALA A 535 60.52 -21.68 1.85
CA ALA A 535 59.96 -22.93 2.32
C ALA A 535 58.83 -23.42 1.41
N LEU A 536 57.90 -22.53 1.02
CA LEU A 536 56.83 -22.87 0.08
C LEU A 536 57.40 -23.34 -1.26
N SER A 537 58.35 -22.61 -1.84
CA SER A 537 58.95 -22.95 -3.14
C SER A 537 59.73 -24.26 -3.08
N SER A 538 60.44 -24.50 -1.97
CA SER A 538 61.12 -25.78 -1.74
C SER A 538 60.14 -26.94 -1.62
N GLN A 539 59.00 -26.73 -0.94
CA GLN A 539 57.96 -27.73 -0.76
C GLN A 539 57.24 -28.03 -2.09
N LEU A 540 56.90 -27.00 -2.87
CA LEU A 540 56.17 -27.14 -4.11
C LEU A 540 57.02 -27.70 -5.25
N GLN A 541 58.33 -27.41 -5.27
CA GLN A 541 59.21 -27.62 -6.44
C GLN A 541 58.51 -27.19 -7.74
N PRO A 542 58.10 -25.91 -7.85
CA PRO A 542 57.25 -25.48 -8.95
C PRO A 542 57.97 -25.65 -10.28
N ARG A 543 57.22 -26.03 -11.32
CA ARG A 543 57.73 -26.06 -12.70
C ARG A 543 58.21 -24.66 -13.09
N PHE A 544 57.44 -23.63 -12.72
CA PHE A 544 57.74 -22.24 -13.05
C PHE A 544 57.30 -21.27 -11.95
N VAL A 545 58.03 -20.17 -11.81
CA VAL A 545 57.66 -19.06 -10.92
C VAL A 545 57.54 -17.75 -11.69
N LEU A 546 56.48 -16.99 -11.44
CA LEU A 546 56.34 -15.61 -11.90
C LEU A 546 56.35 -14.68 -10.68
N SER A 547 57.36 -13.82 -10.58
CA SER A 547 57.47 -12.79 -9.55
C SER A 547 57.08 -11.43 -10.13
N TYR A 548 56.01 -10.82 -9.63
CA TYR A 548 55.54 -9.52 -10.07
C TYR A 548 56.17 -8.41 -9.25
N HIS A 549 56.65 -7.38 -9.95
CA HIS A 549 57.31 -6.20 -9.41
C HIS A 549 56.83 -4.94 -10.13
N ALA A 550 57.26 -3.78 -9.66
CA ALA A 550 57.15 -2.52 -10.39
C ALA A 550 58.32 -1.56 -10.04
N VAL A 551 58.82 -0.72 -10.95
CA VAL A 551 58.27 -0.37 -12.27
C VAL A 551 59.34 -0.48 -13.36
N GLY A 552 58.97 -0.99 -14.54
CA GLY A 552 59.91 -1.06 -15.66
C GLY A 552 59.33 -1.42 -17.03
N SER A 553 58.11 -1.98 -17.10
CA SER A 553 57.55 -2.54 -18.35
C SER A 553 58.51 -3.53 -19.04
N VAL A 554 59.17 -4.37 -18.24
CA VAL A 554 60.18 -5.34 -18.68
C VAL A 554 59.87 -6.72 -18.09
N VAL A 555 60.20 -7.78 -18.82
CA VAL A 555 60.14 -9.16 -18.32
C VAL A 555 61.52 -9.76 -18.39
N ILE A 556 61.99 -10.35 -17.29
CA ILE A 556 63.34 -10.91 -17.16
C ILE A 556 63.18 -12.37 -16.74
N GLY A 557 63.52 -13.31 -17.61
CA GLY A 557 63.66 -14.71 -17.24
C GLY A 557 64.98 -14.95 -16.55
N ASN A 558 65.02 -15.84 -15.56
CA ASN A 558 66.29 -16.40 -15.12
C ASN A 558 66.86 -17.35 -16.21
N LEU A 559 68.07 -17.85 -16.00
CA LEU A 559 68.74 -18.73 -16.98
C LEU A 559 68.48 -20.22 -16.74
N ALA A 560 67.48 -20.57 -15.93
CA ALA A 560 67.11 -21.95 -15.65
C ALA A 560 65.97 -22.45 -16.57
N GLY A 561 66.13 -23.67 -17.09
CA GLY A 561 65.08 -24.35 -17.87
C GLY A 561 64.61 -23.57 -19.10
N ASP A 562 63.29 -23.45 -19.27
CA ASP A 562 62.65 -22.76 -20.39
C ASP A 562 62.39 -21.26 -20.11
N ALA A 563 62.91 -20.70 -19.02
CA ALA A 563 62.58 -19.36 -18.53
C ALA A 563 62.80 -18.23 -19.53
N ASN A 564 63.90 -18.24 -20.29
CA ASN A 564 64.15 -17.26 -21.34
C ASN A 564 63.05 -17.26 -22.41
N SER A 565 62.62 -18.44 -22.86
CA SER A 565 61.58 -18.57 -23.88
C SER A 565 60.20 -18.14 -23.35
N GLN A 566 59.89 -18.47 -22.09
CA GLN A 566 58.65 -18.07 -21.42
C GLN A 566 58.60 -16.55 -21.22
N ALA A 567 59.70 -15.95 -20.73
CA ALA A 567 59.83 -14.51 -20.55
C ALA A 567 59.70 -13.76 -21.89
N ALA A 568 60.36 -14.23 -22.96
CA ALA A 568 60.24 -13.64 -24.29
C ALA A 568 58.78 -13.70 -24.81
N SER A 569 58.10 -14.84 -24.62
CA SER A 569 56.70 -14.99 -25.01
C SER A 569 55.78 -14.09 -24.19
N TYR A 570 56.00 -13.98 -22.88
CA TYR A 570 55.22 -13.10 -22.02
C TYR A 570 55.41 -11.64 -22.44
N ALA A 571 56.65 -11.18 -22.56
CA ALA A 571 57.01 -9.82 -22.97
C ALA A 571 56.36 -9.43 -24.30
N ALA A 572 56.47 -10.29 -25.32
CA ALA A 572 55.84 -10.07 -26.63
C ALA A 572 54.31 -9.97 -26.54
N THR A 573 53.69 -10.78 -25.68
CA THR A 573 52.23 -10.78 -25.51
C THR A 573 51.71 -9.49 -24.88
N VAL A 574 52.46 -8.95 -23.91
CA VAL A 574 52.07 -7.71 -23.19
C VAL A 574 52.75 -6.46 -23.74
N GLY A 575 53.52 -6.56 -24.84
CA GLY A 575 54.24 -5.43 -25.44
C GLY A 575 55.32 -4.83 -24.54
N TYR A 576 55.93 -5.63 -23.66
CA TYR A 576 57.03 -5.22 -22.78
C TYR A 576 58.39 -5.56 -23.41
N SER A 577 59.47 -4.94 -22.92
CA SER A 577 60.82 -5.35 -23.29
C SER A 577 61.18 -6.70 -22.66
N ASN A 578 62.01 -7.50 -23.34
CA ASN A 578 62.61 -8.69 -22.76
C ASN A 578 64.02 -8.36 -22.27
N GLY A 579 64.21 -8.47 -20.97
CA GLY A 579 65.46 -8.17 -20.28
C GLY A 579 66.33 -9.37 -19.95
N THR A 580 65.91 -10.58 -20.34
CA THR A 580 66.63 -11.82 -19.98
C THR A 580 68.11 -11.78 -20.42
N GLY A 581 69.01 -11.97 -19.44
CA GLY A 581 70.46 -11.96 -19.67
C GLY A 581 71.06 -10.58 -19.94
N ARG A 582 70.32 -9.51 -19.66
CA ARG A 582 70.74 -8.10 -19.84
C ARG A 582 70.64 -7.30 -18.55
N ASP A 583 70.84 -7.94 -17.41
CA ASP A 583 70.64 -7.32 -16.10
C ASP A 583 71.50 -6.05 -15.92
N ALA A 584 72.72 -6.06 -16.46
CA ALA A 584 73.64 -4.90 -16.47
C ALA A 584 73.19 -3.73 -17.38
N GLU A 585 72.23 -3.95 -18.28
CA GLU A 585 71.60 -2.90 -19.11
C GLU A 585 70.30 -2.38 -18.49
N ILE A 586 69.76 -3.10 -17.50
CA ILE A 586 68.44 -2.84 -16.88
C ILE A 586 68.59 -2.21 -15.51
N PHE A 587 69.62 -2.61 -14.76
CA PHE A 587 69.92 -2.08 -13.44
C PHE A 587 71.24 -1.29 -13.47
N ASP A 588 71.18 -0.03 -13.03
CA ASP A 588 72.36 0.85 -12.92
C ASP A 588 73.30 0.47 -11.75
N TYR A 589 73.02 -0.64 -11.06
CA TYR A 589 73.71 -1.09 -9.85
C TYR A 589 73.71 -2.61 -9.74
N ALA A 590 74.69 -3.16 -9.00
CA ALA A 590 74.77 -4.60 -8.75
C ALA A 590 73.62 -5.06 -7.85
N ILE A 591 72.96 -6.15 -8.25
CA ILE A 591 71.92 -6.83 -7.47
C ILE A 591 72.49 -8.15 -6.96
N SER A 592 72.13 -8.55 -5.74
CA SER A 592 72.52 -9.83 -5.14
C SER A 592 71.41 -10.30 -4.21
N GLY A 593 71.41 -11.59 -3.86
CA GLY A 593 70.44 -12.11 -2.88
C GLY A 593 68.99 -12.08 -3.36
N THR A 594 68.74 -12.15 -4.67
CA THR A 594 67.39 -12.08 -5.23
C THR A 594 66.66 -13.42 -5.16
N TYR A 595 65.33 -13.36 -5.22
CA TYR A 595 64.49 -14.55 -5.18
C TYR A 595 64.67 -15.43 -6.43
N ASP A 596 64.75 -14.81 -7.61
CA ASP A 596 64.88 -15.48 -8.90
C ASP A 596 66.24 -16.19 -9.07
N ASP A 597 67.32 -15.58 -8.59
CA ASP A 597 68.64 -16.22 -8.55
C ASP A 597 68.67 -17.38 -7.57
N TRP A 598 68.03 -17.22 -6.40
CA TRP A 598 67.94 -18.30 -5.42
C TRP A 598 67.16 -19.51 -5.97
N LEU A 599 66.05 -19.27 -6.70
CA LEU A 599 65.30 -20.31 -7.38
C LEU A 599 66.16 -21.07 -8.40
N ALA A 600 66.95 -20.37 -9.21
CA ALA A 600 67.86 -20.98 -10.18
C ALA A 600 69.00 -21.75 -9.48
N GLN A 601 69.71 -21.10 -8.55
CA GLN A 601 70.93 -21.64 -7.94
C GLN A 601 70.67 -22.78 -6.95
N LYS A 602 69.55 -22.73 -6.21
CA LYS A 602 69.27 -23.68 -5.13
C LYS A 602 68.24 -24.73 -5.51
N LEU A 603 67.25 -24.38 -6.34
CA LEU A 603 66.19 -25.31 -6.74
C LEU A 603 66.27 -25.74 -8.22
N GLY A 604 67.07 -25.06 -9.06
CA GLY A 604 67.10 -25.32 -10.50
C GLY A 604 65.79 -24.94 -11.21
N VAL A 605 64.99 -24.07 -10.60
CA VAL A 605 63.64 -23.72 -11.08
C VAL A 605 63.69 -22.52 -12.02
N GLY A 606 63.03 -22.65 -13.16
CA GLY A 606 62.81 -21.54 -14.10
C GLY A 606 61.86 -20.50 -13.51
N SER A 607 62.22 -19.23 -13.63
CA SER A 607 61.36 -18.12 -13.18
C SER A 607 61.43 -16.92 -14.11
N MET A 608 60.42 -16.06 -14.02
CA MET A 608 60.47 -14.73 -14.61
C MET A 608 60.08 -13.65 -13.61
N ILE A 609 60.75 -12.51 -13.68
CA ILE A 609 60.33 -11.25 -13.09
C ILE A 609 59.46 -10.52 -14.12
N VAL A 610 58.30 -10.04 -13.70
CA VAL A 610 57.43 -9.18 -14.49
C VAL A 610 57.38 -7.80 -13.83
N GLU A 611 58.14 -6.85 -14.36
CA GLU A 611 58.12 -5.45 -13.92
C GLU A 611 56.97 -4.72 -14.61
N LEU A 612 55.90 -4.43 -13.85
CA LEU A 612 54.74 -3.70 -14.35
C LEU A 612 55.10 -2.25 -14.70
N GLY A 613 54.25 -1.59 -15.49
CA GLY A 613 54.45 -0.19 -15.90
C GLY A 613 54.04 0.88 -14.88
N SER A 614 53.57 0.50 -13.70
CA SER A 614 53.18 1.44 -12.63
C SER A 614 53.27 0.80 -11.26
N TYR A 615 53.58 1.58 -10.22
CA TYR A 615 53.55 1.14 -8.82
C TYR A 615 52.14 0.84 -8.29
N THR A 616 51.10 1.49 -8.84
CA THR A 616 49.74 1.42 -8.27
C THR A 616 48.68 1.01 -9.29
N TYR A 617 48.85 1.39 -10.56
CA TYR A 617 47.95 1.00 -11.64
C TYR A 617 48.28 -0.40 -12.17
N ARG A 618 47.25 -1.17 -12.50
CA ARG A 618 47.35 -2.48 -13.13
C ARG A 618 46.26 -2.64 -14.17
N ASN A 619 46.55 -3.38 -15.23
CA ASN A 619 45.57 -3.75 -16.24
C ASN A 619 45.56 -5.29 -16.40
N TYR A 620 44.78 -5.98 -15.57
CA TYR A 620 44.75 -7.44 -15.60
C TYR A 620 44.39 -8.00 -16.98
N SER A 621 43.41 -7.41 -17.68
CA SER A 621 42.98 -7.85 -19.01
C SER A 621 44.12 -7.85 -20.04
N HIS A 622 45.09 -6.94 -19.90
CA HIS A 622 46.29 -6.88 -20.76
C HIS A 622 47.26 -8.03 -20.47
N HIS A 623 47.40 -8.42 -19.20
CA HIS A 623 48.30 -9.49 -18.76
C HIS A 623 47.68 -10.88 -18.80
N LYS A 624 46.34 -10.97 -18.79
CA LYS A 624 45.58 -12.22 -18.73
C LYS A 624 46.02 -13.23 -19.80
N PRO A 625 46.14 -12.89 -21.11
CA PRO A 625 46.55 -13.87 -22.12
C PRO A 625 47.94 -14.46 -21.86
N ALA A 626 48.88 -13.64 -21.38
CA ALA A 626 50.24 -14.09 -21.07
C ALA A 626 50.28 -14.99 -19.82
N MET A 627 49.56 -14.61 -18.76
CA MET A 627 49.43 -15.43 -17.54
C MET A 627 48.81 -16.79 -17.86
N TRP A 628 47.67 -16.82 -18.57
CA TRP A 628 47.00 -18.07 -18.93
C TRP A 628 47.81 -18.94 -19.88
N ARG A 629 48.62 -18.35 -20.76
CA ARG A 629 49.55 -19.09 -21.62
C ARG A 629 50.59 -19.87 -20.81
N VAL A 630 51.09 -19.32 -19.70
CA VAL A 630 52.02 -20.03 -18.81
C VAL A 630 51.30 -21.12 -18.01
N ILE A 631 50.03 -20.88 -17.64
CA ILE A 631 49.19 -21.84 -16.92
C ILE A 631 48.88 -23.07 -17.78
N THR A 632 48.57 -22.88 -19.06
CA THR A 632 48.06 -23.94 -19.94
C THR A 632 49.13 -24.68 -20.74
N ASN A 633 50.31 -24.08 -20.97
CA ASN A 633 51.44 -24.72 -21.65
C ASN A 633 52.51 -25.15 -20.65
#